data_AF-A0A3D1Q9S6-F1
#
_entry.id   AF-A0A3D1Q9S6-F1
#
_cell.length_a   1.000
_cell.length_b   1.000
_cell.length_c   1.000
_cell.angle_alpha   90.00
_cell.angle_beta   90.00
_cell.angle_gamma   90.00
#
_symmetry.space_group_name_H-M   'P 1'
#
loop_
_entity.id
_entity.type
_entity.pdbx_description
1 polymer ?
#
loop_
_entity_poly.entity_id
_entity_poly.type
_entity_poly.pdbx_seq_one_letter_code
_entity_poly.pdbx_strand_id
1 'polypeptide(L)' 'MFPLRDSTPSNHFPVVTVSLIILNLMIFYLEGGLSESQLNALIYQFGLVPAYVQFDQMNPNIYIPFLTSMFLHGSW' A
#
# COMPACT_ATOMS: atom_id res chain seq x y z
N MET A 1 -19.94 1.56 28.78
CA MET A 1 -20.37 1.69 27.37
C MET A 1 -19.11 1.75 26.53
N PHE A 2 -18.92 0.81 25.62
CA PHE A 2 -17.81 0.89 24.65
C PHE A 2 -18.20 1.91 23.59
N PRO A 3 -17.49 3.03 23.44
CA PRO A 3 -17.84 4.03 22.45
C PRO A 3 -17.51 3.48 21.06
N LEU A 4 -18.54 3.12 20.28
CA LEU A 4 -18.40 2.60 18.92
C LEU A 4 -18.44 3.71 17.85
N ARG A 5 -18.76 4.96 18.23
CA ARG A 5 -18.87 6.09 17.31
C ARG A 5 -18.57 7.40 18.04
N ASP A 6 -18.02 8.36 17.29
CA ASP A 6 -17.78 9.71 17.75
C ASP A 6 -19.10 10.49 17.97
N SER A 7 -19.05 11.47 18.86
CA SER A 7 -20.17 12.35 19.22
C SER A 7 -20.61 13.24 18.05
N THR A 8 -19.70 13.56 17.14
CA THR A 8 -19.98 14.29 15.90
C THR A 8 -20.18 13.30 14.75
N PRO A 9 -21.42 13.09 14.27
CA PRO A 9 -21.67 12.21 13.15
C PRO A 9 -21.11 12.83 11.85
N SER A 10 -20.37 12.04 11.06
CA SER A 10 -20.07 12.42 9.67
C SER A 10 -21.36 12.46 8.86
N ASN A 11 -21.55 13.54 8.11
CA ASN A 11 -22.67 13.71 7.16
C ASN A 11 -22.30 13.31 5.72
N HIS A 12 -21.05 12.89 5.49
CA HIS A 12 -20.55 12.54 4.16
C HIS A 12 -20.22 11.04 4.09
N PHE A 13 -20.49 10.45 2.93
CA PHE A 13 -20.03 9.11 2.62
C PHE A 13 -18.49 9.10 2.50
N PRO A 14 -17.77 8.15 3.13
CA PRO A 14 -16.32 8.15 3.20
C PRO A 14 -15.68 7.61 1.91
N VAL A 15 -15.86 8.33 0.79
CA VAL A 15 -15.39 7.92 -0.55
C VAL A 15 -13.91 7.51 -0.53
N VAL A 16 -13.04 8.34 0.05
CA VAL A 16 -11.59 8.09 0.11
C VAL A 16 -11.29 6.78 0.85
N THR A 17 -11.90 6.57 2.02
CA THR A 17 -11.70 5.36 2.82
C THR A 17 -12.14 4.12 2.04
N VAL A 18 -13.31 4.16 1.42
CA VAL A 18 -13.82 3.02 0.63
C VAL A 18 -12.93 2.76 -0.58
N SER A 19 -12.48 3.80 -1.29
CA SER A 19 -11.54 3.66 -2.41
C SER A 19 -10.21 3.04 -1.99
N LEU A 20 -9.65 3.47 -0.85
CA LEU A 20 -8.41 2.89 -0.32
C LEU A 20 -8.58 1.42 0.07
N ILE A 21 -9.72 1.05 0.67
CA ILE A 21 -10.04 -0.35 0.99
C ILE A 21 -10.10 -1.19 -0.29
N ILE A 22 -10.85 -0.73 -1.31
CA ILE A 22 -10.96 -1.45 -2.58
C ILE A 22 -9.59 -1.62 -3.23
N LEU A 23 -8.78 -0.55 -3.29
CA LEU A 23 -7.44 -0.60 -3.87
C LEU A 23 -6.53 -1.60 -3.15
N ASN A 24 -6.50 -1.60 -1.82
CA ASN A 24 -5.73 -2.56 -1.04
C ASN A 24 -6.19 -4.00 -1.28
N LEU A 25 -7.51 -4.24 -1.32
CA LEU A 25 -8.03 -5.56 -1.62
C LEU A 25 -7.62 -6.04 -3.00
N MET A 26 -7.67 -5.17 -4.02
CA MET A 26 -7.25 -5.52 -5.38
C MET A 26 -5.76 -5.93 -5.43
N ILE A 27 -4.90 -5.18 -4.75
CA ILE A 27 -3.46 -5.48 -4.68
C ILE A 27 -3.21 -6.77 -3.91
N PHE A 28 -3.86 -6.95 -2.76
CA PHE A 28 -3.75 -8.17 -1.95
C PHE A 28 -4.16 -9.43 -2.71
N TYR A 29 -5.27 -9.38 -3.47
CA TYR A 29 -5.70 -10.51 -4.29
C TYR A 29 -4.75 -10.78 -5.46
N LEU A 30 -4.14 -9.74 -6.03
CA LEU A 30 -3.10 -9.91 -7.05
C LEU A 30 -1.88 -10.63 -6.45
N GLU A 31 -1.38 -10.16 -5.31
CA GLU A 31 -0.23 -10.76 -4.60
C GLU A 31 -0.48 -12.24 -4.25
N GLY A 32 -1.68 -12.57 -3.75
CA GLY A 32 -2.05 -13.94 -3.41
C GLY A 32 -2.14 -14.89 -4.61
N GLY A 33 -2.19 -14.38 -5.84
CA GLY A 33 -2.16 -15.16 -7.08
C GLY A 33 -0.76 -15.37 -7.65
N LEU A 34 0.28 -14.76 -7.08
CA LEU A 34 1.66 -14.85 -7.54
C LEU A 34 2.40 -16.05 -6.94
N SER A 35 3.39 -16.57 -7.68
CA SER A 35 4.38 -17.47 -7.08
C SER A 35 5.28 -16.70 -6.11
N GLU A 36 5.98 -17.41 -5.20
CA GLU A 36 6.93 -16.78 -4.28
C GLU A 36 7.99 -15.94 -5.01
N SER A 37 8.50 -16.41 -6.15
CA SER A 37 9.49 -15.67 -6.93
C SER A 37 8.92 -14.38 -7.53
N GLN A 38 7.68 -14.41 -8.01
CA GLN A 38 6.98 -13.25 -8.54
C GLN A 38 6.64 -12.24 -7.44
N LEU A 39 6.18 -12.71 -6.28
CA LEU A 39 5.90 -11.87 -5.13
C LEU A 39 7.16 -11.16 -4.64
N ASN A 40 8.28 -11.88 -4.51
CA ASN A 40 9.56 -11.28 -4.15
C ASN A 40 9.98 -10.21 -5.18
N ALA A 41 9.86 -10.49 -6.49
CA ALA A 41 10.19 -9.51 -7.52
C ALA A 41 9.32 -8.25 -7.42
N LEU A 42 8.02 -8.40 -7.17
CA LEU A 42 7.08 -7.29 -6.94
C LEU A 42 7.50 -6.47 -5.71
N ILE A 43 7.80 -7.12 -4.58
CA ILE A 43 8.23 -6.47 -3.35
C ILE A 43 9.55 -5.72 -3.56
N TYR A 44 10.53 -6.30 -4.25
CA TYR A 44 11.80 -5.60 -4.53
C TYR A 44 11.64 -4.41 -5.48
N GLN A 45 10.61 -4.41 -6.34
CA GLN A 45 10.35 -3.33 -7.27
C GLN A 45 9.53 -2.18 -6.67
N PHE A 46 8.53 -2.50 -5.84
CA PHE A 46 7.56 -1.53 -5.33
C PHE A 46 7.67 -1.29 -3.81
N GLY A 47 8.46 -2.10 -3.11
CA GLY A 47 8.72 -1.98 -1.69
C GLY A 47 9.85 -1.00 -1.39
N LEU A 48 9.72 -0.27 -0.29
CA LEU A 48 10.75 0.67 0.14
C LEU A 48 11.91 -0.08 0.80
N VAL A 49 12.98 -0.29 0.04
CA VAL A 49 14.24 -0.88 0.53
C VAL A 49 15.24 0.25 0.77
N PRO A 50 15.60 0.58 2.04
CA PRO A 50 16.47 1.72 2.35
C PRO A 50 17.81 1.70 1.61
N ALA A 51 18.38 0.51 1.38
CA ALA A 51 19.64 0.36 0.64
C ALA A 51 19.58 0.80 -0.83
N TYR A 52 18.38 0.91 -1.42
CA TYR A 52 18.16 1.31 -2.81
C TYR A 52 17.80 2.79 -2.97
N VAL A 53 17.63 3.52 -1.86
CA VAL A 53 17.28 4.95 -1.90
C VAL A 53 18.56 5.78 -2.03
N GLN A 54 18.84 6.24 -3.24
CA GLN A 54 20.02 7.04 -3.59
C GLN A 54 19.58 8.43 -4.06
N PHE A 55 19.59 9.41 -3.16
CA PHE A 55 19.11 10.79 -3.42
C PHE A 55 20.08 11.65 -4.23
N ASP A 56 21.32 11.20 -4.39
CA ASP A 56 22.37 11.86 -5.18
C ASP A 56 22.18 11.66 -6.69
N GLN A 57 21.45 10.62 -7.09
CA GLN A 57 21.05 10.40 -8.47
C GLN A 57 19.77 11.19 -8.73
N MET A 58 19.76 12.03 -9.77
CA MET A 58 18.55 12.70 -10.29
C MET A 58 17.60 11.68 -10.95
N ASN A 59 17.21 10.63 -10.22
CA ASN A 59 16.30 9.59 -10.66
C ASN A 59 14.97 9.72 -9.90
N PRO A 60 13.89 10.21 -10.54
CA PRO A 60 12.60 10.36 -9.87
C PRO A 60 11.97 9.03 -9.43
N ASN A 61 12.43 7.89 -9.96
CA ASN A 61 11.89 6.58 -9.60
C ASN A 61 12.19 6.19 -8.15
N ILE A 62 13.16 6.85 -7.48
CA ILE A 62 13.45 6.59 -6.05
C ILE A 62 12.27 6.92 -5.13
N TYR A 63 11.33 7.76 -5.59
CA TYR A 63 10.17 8.17 -4.81
C TYR A 63 8.97 7.23 -4.97
N ILE A 64 8.95 6.38 -6.01
CA ILE A 64 7.84 5.46 -6.25
C ILE A 64 7.61 4.51 -5.06
N PRO A 65 8.66 3.85 -4.52
CA PRO A 65 8.48 2.94 -3.39
C PRO A 65 7.94 3.59 -2.12
N PHE A 66 8.15 4.89 -1.90
CA PHE A 66 7.59 5.59 -0.74
C PHE A 66 6.07 5.62 -0.74
N LEU A 67 5.45 5.64 -1.93
CA LEU A 67 4.00 5.58 -2.06
C LEU A 67 3.52 4.13 -2.21
N THR A 68 4.16 3.35 -3.08
CA THR A 68 3.68 2.00 -3.42
C THR A 68 3.84 1.02 -2.27
N SER A 69 4.83 1.19 -1.40
CA SER A 69 5.02 0.31 -0.23
C SER A 69 3.87 0.36 0.76
N MET A 70 3.05 1.42 0.76
CA MET A 70 1.89 1.54 1.64
C MET A 70 0.76 0.56 1.30
N PHE A 71 0.80 -0.08 0.13
CA PHE A 71 -0.24 -0.98 -0.38
C PHE A 71 0.21 -2.44 -0.50
N LEU A 72 1.47 -2.74 -0.24
CA LEU A 72 2.01 -4.09 -0.39
C LEU A 72 1.71 -4.96 0.83
N HIS A 73 1.46 -6.25 0.61
CA HIS A 73 1.26 -7.25 1.65
C HIS A 73 2.21 -8.44 1.45
N GLY A 74 2.60 -9.10 2.53
CA GLY A 74 3.60 -10.19 2.49
C GLY A 74 3.01 -11.58 2.25
N SER A 75 1.76 -11.80 2.66
CA SER A 75 0.92 -12.98 2.48
C SER A 75 -0.32 -12.82 3.37
N TRP A 76 -1.16 -13.86 3.47
CA TRP A 76 -2.07 -14.03 4.62
C TRP A 76 -1.30 -14.20 5.93
#